data_AF-A0A3N5R1M1-F1
#
_entry.id   AF-A0A3N5R1M1-F1
#
_cell.length_a   1.000
_cell.length_b   1.000
_cell.length_c   1.000
_cell.angle_alpha   90.00
_cell.angle_beta   90.00
_cell.angle_gamma   90.00
#
_symmetry.space_group_name_H-M   'P 1'
#
loop_
_entity.id
_entity.type
_entity.pdbx_description
1 polymer ?
#
loop_
_entity_poly.entity_id
_entity_poly.type
_entity_poly.pdbx_seq_one_letter_code
_entity_poly.pdbx_strand_id
1 'polypeptide(L)'
;VGEAVVSGNVTPDRYLVDKIILEIDERIISDKRSEFVYNPQSKEMEYRELPPDKRKLPCLEDREVIELTQLAKKVETHFGCPQDIEYSISRTLPFPGNIFLVQARPESVWGKKKKENVLGKKTGMELLFERSIKPTKVNL
;
A
#
# COMPACT_ATOMS: atom_id res chain seq x y z
N VAL A 1 -0.91 -9.20 12.16
CA VAL A 1 -0.76 -10.31 11.18
C VAL A 1 -1.70 -10.04 10.00
N GLY A 2 -1.27 -10.31 8.77
CA GLY A 2 -2.02 -9.98 7.54
C GLY A 2 -3.37 -10.69 7.41
N GLU A 3 -3.51 -11.87 8.00
CA GLU A 3 -4.75 -12.67 8.04
C GLU A 3 -5.97 -11.87 8.54
N ALA A 4 -5.78 -10.97 9.50
CA ALA A 4 -6.88 -10.14 10.01
C ALA A 4 -7.43 -9.17 8.96
N VAL A 5 -6.56 -8.69 8.05
CA VAL A 5 -6.93 -7.82 6.94
C VAL A 5 -7.64 -8.64 5.86
N VAL A 6 -7.09 -9.81 5.52
CA VAL A 6 -7.67 -10.72 4.50
C VAL A 6 -9.05 -11.24 4.92
N SER A 7 -9.25 -11.53 6.20
CA SER A 7 -10.53 -11.98 6.77
C SER A 7 -11.57 -10.87 6.94
N GLY A 8 -11.20 -9.59 6.72
CA GLY A 8 -12.09 -8.44 6.87
C GLY A 8 -12.42 -8.06 8.33
N ASN A 9 -11.71 -8.64 9.30
CA ASN A 9 -11.95 -8.43 10.72
C ASN A 9 -11.32 -7.15 11.27
N VAL A 10 -10.39 -6.54 10.53
CA VAL A 10 -9.83 -5.21 10.85
C VAL A 10 -10.01 -4.27 9.66
N THR A 11 -10.21 -2.98 9.95
CA THR A 11 -10.36 -1.96 8.91
C THR A 11 -8.98 -1.39 8.54
N PRO A 12 -8.44 -1.63 7.32
CA PRO A 12 -7.12 -1.16 6.95
C PRO A 12 -7.12 0.32 6.56
N ASP A 13 -5.95 0.95 6.59
CA ASP A 13 -5.74 2.21 5.88
C ASP A 13 -5.54 1.95 4.38
N ARG A 14 -5.86 2.93 3.54
CA ARG A 14 -5.68 2.84 2.08
C ARG A 14 -4.78 3.96 1.60
N TYR A 15 -3.77 3.61 0.82
CA TYR A 15 -2.86 4.53 0.17
C TYR A 15 -2.96 4.33 -1.34
N LEU A 16 -3.14 5.41 -2.09
CA LEU A 16 -3.05 5.42 -3.55
C LEU A 16 -1.75 6.13 -3.92
N VAL A 17 -0.88 5.45 -4.68
CA VAL A 17 0.45 5.94 -5.01
C VAL A 17 0.61 5.95 -6.53
N ASP A 18 1.12 7.07 -7.05
CA ASP A 18 1.54 7.14 -8.44
C ASP A 18 2.84 6.36 -8.63
N LYS A 19 2.78 5.26 -9.39
CA LYS A 19 3.93 4.39 -9.58
C LYS A 19 5.04 4.98 -10.47
N ILE A 20 4.81 6.08 -11.18
CA ILE A 20 5.80 6.74 -12.04
C ILE A 20 6.63 7.72 -11.20
N ILE A 21 5.96 8.66 -10.53
CA ILE A 21 6.64 9.72 -9.75
C ILE A 21 6.87 9.35 -8.29
N LEU A 22 6.31 8.24 -7.81
CA LEU A 22 6.40 7.78 -6.42
C LEU A 22 5.84 8.81 -5.44
N GLU A 23 4.70 9.39 -5.77
CA GLU A 23 3.97 10.33 -4.93
C GLU A 23 2.70 9.68 -4.39
N ILE A 24 2.36 9.97 -3.13
CA ILE A 24 1.13 9.48 -2.51
C ILE A 24 0.00 10.44 -2.87
N ASP A 25 -0.79 10.08 -3.89
CA ASP A 25 -1.92 10.87 -4.38
C ASP A 25 -3.09 10.92 -3.37
N GLU A 26 -3.32 9.84 -2.62
CA GLU A 26 -4.43 9.74 -1.68
C GLU A 26 -4.07 8.93 -0.42
N ARG A 27 -4.61 9.36 0.72
CA ARG A 27 -4.56 8.62 1.99
C ARG A 27 -5.94 8.58 2.63
N ILE A 28 -6.43 7.37 2.90
CA ILE A 28 -7.60 7.15 3.75
C ILE A 28 -7.12 6.45 5.01
N ILE A 29 -7.18 7.17 6.13
CA ILE A 29 -6.85 6.62 7.45
C ILE A 29 -8.15 6.17 8.13
N SER A 30 -8.24 4.87 8.36
CA SER A 30 -9.42 4.20 8.90
C SER A 30 -9.50 4.33 10.42
N ASP A 31 -10.70 4.17 10.98
CA ASP A 31 -10.90 3.98 12.42
C ASP A 31 -10.52 2.54 12.82
N LYS A 32 -9.23 2.30 13.10
CA LYS A 32 -8.71 0.98 13.46
C LYS A 32 -9.10 0.62 14.89
N ARG A 33 -10.26 -0.01 15.09
CA ARG A 33 -10.79 -0.34 16.43
C ARG A 33 -10.03 -1.46 17.12
N SER A 34 -9.50 -2.41 16.37
CA SER A 34 -8.78 -3.57 16.89
C SER A 34 -7.54 -3.89 16.06
N GLU A 35 -6.58 -4.57 16.69
CA GLU A 35 -5.42 -5.17 16.06
C GLU A 35 -5.34 -6.67 16.39
N PHE A 36 -4.73 -7.45 15.49
CA PHE A 36 -4.51 -8.88 15.69
C PHE A 36 -3.03 -9.16 15.95
N VAL A 37 -2.71 -9.48 17.20
CA VAL A 37 -1.36 -9.49 17.73
C VAL A 37 -1.05 -10.81 18.45
N TYR A 38 0.22 -11.21 18.43
CA TYR A 38 0.69 -12.37 19.17
C TYR A 38 0.76 -12.06 20.65
N ASN A 39 0.11 -12.88 21.47
CA ASN A 39 0.19 -12.80 22.92
C ASN A 39 1.26 -13.80 23.43
N PRO A 40 2.39 -13.32 23.98
CA PRO A 40 3.47 -14.21 24.42
C PRO A 40 3.11 -15.07 25.64
N GLN A 41 2.07 -14.70 26.40
CA GLN A 41 1.64 -15.43 27.59
C GLN A 41 0.78 -16.64 27.22
N SER A 42 -0.26 -16.43 26.42
CA SER A 42 -1.12 -17.51 25.91
C SER A 42 -0.47 -18.29 24.77
N LYS A 43 0.56 -17.71 24.12
CA LYS A 43 1.20 -18.22 22.90
C LYS A 43 0.26 -18.32 21.70
N GLU A 44 -0.82 -17.54 21.71
CA GLU A 44 -1.83 -17.52 20.66
C GLU A 44 -1.92 -16.13 20.02
N MET A 45 -2.58 -16.07 18.86
CA MET A 45 -2.92 -14.82 18.20
C MET A 45 -4.27 -14.33 18.71
N GLU A 46 -4.35 -13.06 19.11
CA GLU A 46 -5.53 -12.50 19.76
C GLU A 46 -5.90 -11.13 19.20
N TYR A 47 -7.20 -10.83 19.20
CA TYR A 47 -7.68 -9.48 18.91
C TYR A 47 -7.56 -8.61 20.16
N ARG A 48 -6.93 -7.45 20.00
CA ARG A 48 -6.80 -6.44 21.05
C ARG A 48 -7.45 -5.15 20.59
N GLU A 49 -8.22 -4.53 21.47
CA GLU A 49 -8.77 -3.19 21.21
C GLU A 49 -7.66 -2.15 21.20
N LEU A 50 -7.65 -1.31 20.16
CA LEU A 50 -6.72 -0.19 20.09
C LEU A 50 -7.25 0.99 20.92
N PRO A 51 -6.39 1.66 21.70
CA PRO A 51 -6.81 2.84 22.43
C PRO A 51 -7.18 3.97 21.44
N PRO A 52 -8.15 4.85 21.77
CA PRO A 52 -8.72 5.82 20.82
C PRO A 52 -7.70 6.69 20.09
N ASP A 53 -6.63 7.09 20.79
CA ASP A 53 -5.52 7.90 20.29
C ASP A 53 -4.71 7.20 19.17
N LYS A 54 -4.68 5.86 19.17
CA LYS A 54 -3.95 5.08 18.17
C LYS A 54 -4.79 4.68 16.94
N ARG A 55 -6.11 4.71 17.04
CA ARG A 55 -7.02 4.22 15.97
C ARG A 55 -6.86 5.00 14.67
N LYS A 56 -6.58 6.30 14.79
CA LYS A 56 -6.50 7.26 13.68
C LYS A 56 -5.07 7.60 13.26
N LEU A 57 -4.06 6.92 13.80
CA LEU A 57 -2.70 7.05 13.32
C LEU A 57 -2.52 6.27 12.01
N PRO A 58 -1.74 6.78 11.05
CA PRO A 58 -1.33 6.00 9.88
C PRO A 58 -0.65 4.70 10.29
N CYS A 59 -1.04 3.58 9.68
CA CYS A 59 -0.38 2.30 9.94
C CYS A 59 1.01 2.17 9.29
N LEU A 60 1.36 3.08 8.38
CA LEU A 60 2.63 3.13 7.66
C LEU A 60 3.17 4.56 7.63
N GLU A 61 4.49 4.68 7.66
CA GLU A 61 5.18 5.92 7.34
C GLU A 61 5.31 6.11 5.82
N ASP A 62 5.41 7.36 5.35
CA ASP A 62 5.53 7.68 3.93
C ASP A 62 6.67 6.93 3.24
N ARG A 63 7.84 6.85 3.89
CA ARG A 63 9.00 6.12 3.37
C ARG A 63 8.72 4.63 3.18
N GLU A 64 7.90 4.03 4.04
CA GLU A 64 7.50 2.62 3.93
C GLU A 64 6.55 2.42 2.77
N VAL A 65 5.58 3.32 2.57
CA VAL A 65 4.66 3.32 1.43
C VAL A 65 5.44 3.43 0.11
N ILE A 66 6.42 4.32 0.04
CA ILE A 66 7.27 4.49 -1.15
C ILE A 66 8.15 3.26 -1.40
N GLU A 67 8.79 2.70 -0.38
CA GLU A 67 9.60 1.48 -0.53
C GLU A 67 8.76 0.28 -0.98
N LEU A 68 7.58 0.09 -0.38
CA LEU A 68 6.61 -0.92 -0.82
C LEU A 68 6.23 -0.74 -2.29
N THR A 69 6.02 0.50 -2.73
CA THR A 69 5.71 0.81 -4.15
C THR A 69 6.88 0.44 -5.06
N GLN A 70 8.12 0.71 -4.66
CA GLN A 70 9.31 0.31 -5.42
C GLN A 70 9.47 -1.21 -5.51
N LEU A 71 9.25 -1.92 -4.39
CA LEU A 71 9.25 -3.39 -4.37
C LEU A 71 8.14 -3.96 -5.26
N ALA A 72 6.92 -3.43 -5.18
CA ALA A 72 5.81 -3.86 -6.02
C ALA A 72 6.10 -3.68 -7.51
N LYS A 73 6.74 -2.57 -7.92
CA LYS A 73 7.19 -2.35 -9.30
C LYS A 73 8.22 -3.39 -9.77
N LYS A 74 9.18 -3.76 -8.89
CA LYS A 74 10.18 -4.80 -9.20
C LYS A 74 9.49 -6.15 -9.42
N VAL A 75 8.52 -6.48 -8.58
CA VAL A 75 7.74 -7.73 -8.67
C VAL A 75 6.85 -7.74 -9.93
N GLU A 76 6.13 -6.65 -10.24
CA GLU A 76 5.37 -6.50 -11.49
C GLU A 76 6.27 -6.69 -12.72
N THR A 77 7.46 -6.09 -12.70
CA THR A 77 8.45 -6.21 -13.79
C THR A 77 8.94 -7.65 -13.93
N HIS A 78 9.22 -8.33 -12.82
CA HIS A 78 9.69 -9.71 -12.81
C HIS A 78 8.66 -10.69 -13.38
N PHE A 79 7.38 -10.53 -13.03
CA PHE A 79 6.30 -11.40 -13.51
C PHE A 79 5.65 -10.94 -14.82
N GLY A 80 6.01 -9.76 -15.33
CA GLY A 80 5.49 -9.22 -16.60
C GLY A 80 4.00 -8.85 -16.60
N CYS A 81 3.34 -8.85 -15.45
CA CYS A 81 1.93 -8.53 -15.30
C CYS A 81 1.63 -7.93 -13.92
N PRO A 82 0.53 -7.17 -13.76
CA PRO A 82 0.11 -6.64 -12.46
C PRO A 82 -0.02 -7.75 -11.42
N GLN A 83 0.45 -7.49 -10.21
CA GLN A 83 0.46 -8.46 -9.12
C GLN A 83 -0.38 -7.95 -7.95
N ASP A 84 -1.06 -8.89 -7.32
CA ASP A 84 -1.58 -8.76 -5.96
C ASP A 84 -0.53 -9.31 -4.99
N ILE A 85 -0.04 -8.47 -4.08
CA ILE A 85 1.12 -8.74 -3.24
C ILE A 85 0.73 -8.62 -1.78
N GLU A 86 0.96 -9.67 -1.01
CA GLU A 86 0.90 -9.64 0.43
C GLU A 86 2.29 -9.36 1.00
N TYR A 87 2.35 -8.51 2.02
CA TYR A 87 3.60 -8.11 2.66
C TYR A 87 3.45 -8.05 4.18
N SER A 88 4.58 -7.98 4.86
CA SER A 88 4.67 -7.71 6.29
C SER A 88 5.84 -6.78 6.58
N ILE A 89 5.72 -6.00 7.66
CA ILE A 89 6.78 -5.11 8.13
C ILE A 89 7.18 -5.53 9.53
N SER A 90 8.45 -5.88 9.71
CA SER A 90 9.02 -6.15 11.01
C SER A 90 9.24 -4.86 11.78
N ARG A 91 8.79 -4.84 13.05
CA ARG A 91 9.05 -3.71 13.96
C ARG A 91 10.41 -3.80 14.64
N THR A 92 11.12 -4.91 14.53
CA THR A 92 12.41 -5.15 15.20
C THR A 92 13.61 -5.00 14.29
N LEU A 93 13.40 -4.99 12.97
CA LEU A 93 14.46 -4.81 11.98
C LEU A 93 14.51 -3.36 11.47
N PRO A 94 15.68 -2.86 11.05
CA PRO A 94 15.80 -1.51 10.51
C PRO A 94 15.22 -1.42 9.09
N PHE A 95 14.59 -0.28 8.79
CA PHE A 95 14.21 0.08 7.44
C PHE A 95 15.44 0.28 6.54
N PRO A 96 15.42 -0.13 5.25
CA PRO A 96 14.30 -0.77 4.54
C PRO A 96 14.26 -2.31 4.65
N GLY A 97 15.25 -2.94 5.29
CA GLY A 97 15.37 -4.40 5.41
C GLY A 97 14.31 -5.08 6.29
N ASN A 98 13.34 -4.32 6.78
CA ASN A 98 12.25 -4.79 7.61
C ASN A 98 10.98 -5.14 6.82
N ILE A 99 10.94 -4.88 5.51
CA ILE A 99 9.80 -5.18 4.65
C ILE A 99 9.99 -6.56 4.00
N PHE A 100 9.01 -7.44 4.16
CA PHE A 100 9.02 -8.80 3.60
C PHE A 100 7.81 -9.01 2.71
N LEU A 101 8.04 -9.52 1.51
CA LEU A 101 6.96 -9.99 0.63
C LEU A 101 6.64 -11.43 0.99
N VAL A 102 5.37 -11.69 1.30
CA VAL A 102 4.90 -13.00 1.78
C VAL A 102 4.32 -13.81 0.61
N GLN A 103 3.55 -13.16 -0.26
CA GLN A 103 2.92 -13.79 -1.42
C GLN A 103 2.84 -12.80 -2.57
N ALA A 104 2.99 -13.27 -3.81
CA ALA A 104 2.69 -12.52 -5.02
C ALA A 104 1.91 -13.43 -5.97
N ARG A 105 0.80 -12.92 -6.51
CA ARG A 105 -0.03 -13.64 -7.49
C ARG A 105 -0.50 -12.67 -8.58
N PRO A 106 -0.66 -13.13 -9.84
CA PRO A 106 -1.23 -12.29 -10.88
C PRO A 106 -2.59 -11.72 -10.47
N GLU A 107 -2.76 -10.42 -10.66
CA GLU A 107 -4.06 -9.77 -10.47
C GLU A 107 -5.02 -10.27 -11.57
N SER A 108 -6.16 -10.84 -11.17
CA SER A 108 -7.05 -11.58 -12.08
C SER A 108 -8.39 -10.89 -12.34
N VAL A 109 -8.76 -9.87 -11.55
CA VAL A 109 -10.08 -9.19 -11.65
C VAL A 109 -10.03 -8.03 -12.65
N TRP A 110 -8.93 -7.29 -12.72
CA TRP A 110 -8.74 -6.21 -13.70
C TRP A 110 -8.09 -6.68 -15.01
N GLY A 111 -7.46 -7.86 -15.04
CA GLY A 111 -6.88 -8.46 -16.24
C GLY A 111 -7.87 -8.73 -17.40
N LYS A 112 -9.20 -8.72 -17.13
CA LYS A 112 -10.26 -8.89 -18.14
C LYS A 112 -10.79 -7.58 -18.74
N LYS A 113 -10.50 -6.41 -18.17
CA LYS A 113 -10.77 -5.15 -18.87
C LYS A 113 -9.73 -5.02 -19.98
N LYS A 114 -10.19 -4.94 -21.24
CA LYS A 114 -9.34 -4.55 -22.37
C LYS A 114 -8.48 -3.37 -21.90
N LYS A 115 -7.16 -3.53 -21.97
CA LYS A 115 -6.20 -2.44 -21.76
C LYS A 115 -6.45 -1.39 -22.84
N GLU A 116 -7.39 -0.48 -22.61
CA GLU A 116 -7.27 0.82 -23.23
C GLU A 116 -6.08 1.50 -22.56
N ASN A 117 -5.13 1.91 -23.40
CA ASN A 117 -3.93 2.57 -22.96
C ASN A 117 -4.36 3.89 -22.32
N VAL A 118 -4.36 3.98 -20.98
CA VAL A 118 -4.73 5.22 -20.25
C VAL A 118 -3.77 6.37 -20.63
N LEU A 119 -2.62 6.04 -21.21
CA LEU A 119 -1.58 6.91 -21.74
C LEU A 119 -1.88 7.51 -23.13
N GLY A 120 -2.84 6.96 -23.89
CA GLY A 120 -2.91 7.25 -25.33
C GLY A 120 -1.52 7.07 -26.00
N LYS A 121 -1.18 7.91 -26.99
CA LYS A 121 0.14 7.92 -27.66
C LYS A 121 1.24 8.63 -26.86
N LYS A 122 0.99 9.07 -25.63
CA LYS A 122 1.89 9.99 -24.93
C LYS A 122 3.01 9.29 -24.17
N THR A 123 4.19 9.89 -24.19
CA THR A 123 5.36 9.41 -23.46
C THR A 123 5.26 9.77 -21.98
N GLY A 124 6.00 9.06 -21.12
CA GLY A 124 6.03 9.36 -19.68
C GLY A 124 6.50 10.79 -19.37
N MET A 125 7.31 11.39 -20.25
CA MET A 125 7.78 12.76 -20.10
C MET A 125 6.66 13.79 -20.39
N GLU A 126 5.80 13.53 -21.37
CA GLU A 126 4.64 14.39 -21.67
C GLU A 126 3.63 14.43 -20.52
N LEU A 127 3.44 13.30 -19.81
CA LEU A 127 2.60 13.27 -18.62
C LEU A 127 3.18 14.09 -17.45
N LEU A 128 4.49 14.02 -17.24
CA LEU A 128 5.17 14.82 -16.22
C LEU A 128 5.01 16.32 -16.52
N PHE A 129 5.17 16.69 -17.79
CA PHE A 129 4.92 18.05 -18.25
C PHE A 129 3.48 18.46 -17.97
N GLU A 130 2.46 17.70 -18.39
CA GLU A 130 1.05 18.06 -18.17
C GLU A 130 0.67 18.23 -16.69
N ARG A 131 1.22 17.40 -15.79
CA ARG A 131 1.04 17.59 -14.34
C ARG A 131 1.70 18.87 -13.84
N SER A 132 2.88 19.23 -14.35
CA SER A 132 3.60 20.44 -13.94
C SER A 132 2.88 21.75 -14.32
N ILE A 133 2.01 21.72 -15.34
CA ILE A 133 1.27 22.91 -15.82
C ILE A 133 -0.12 23.04 -15.19
N LYS A 134 -0.59 22.06 -14.41
CA LYS A 134 -1.87 22.18 -13.70
C LYS A 134 -1.69 23.09 -12.49
N PRO A 135 -2.38 24.25 -12.41
CA PRO A 135 -2.28 25.12 -11.25
C PRO A 135 -2.88 24.42 -10.03
N THR A 136 -2.07 24.26 -8.98
CA THR A 136 -2.56 23.82 -7.67
C THR A 136 -3.44 24.93 -7.09
N LYS A 137 -4.74 24.64 -6.89
CA LYS A 137 -5.59 25.53 -6.09
C LYS A 137 -5.12 25.46 -4.64
N VAL A 138 -4.37 26.47 -4.22
CA VAL A 138 -4.09 26.72 -2.82
C VAL A 138 -5.32 27.38 -2.24
N ASN A 139 -6.12 26.66 -1.46
CA ASN A 139 -7.12 27.29 -0.60
C ASN A 139 -6.37 27.85 0.61
N LEU A 140 -6.31 29.19 0.67
CA LEU A 140 -5.83 29.96 1.84
C LEU A 140 -6.84 29.92 2.98
#